data_AF-A0AAD1WCJ4-F1
#
_entry.id   AF-A0AAD1WCJ4-F1
#
_cell.length_a   1.000
_cell.length_b   1.000
_cell.length_c   1.000
_cell.angle_alpha   90.00
_cell.angle_beta   90.00
_cell.angle_gamma   90.00
#
_symmetry.space_group_name_H-M   'P 1'
#
loop_
_entity.id
_entity.type
_entity.pdbx_description
1 polymer ?
#
loop_
_entity_poly.entity_id
_entity_poly.type
_entity_poly.pdbx_seq_one_letter_code
_entity_poly.pdbx_strand_id
1 'polypeptide(L)'
;RVDTIGELGGDVQSKAHNLTSLRKKSTFFPKGCKTKSMDAFEELVMREVERIKRIDKNRMNLNKEEQQALADLRENKEVVIKPADKGGGIVLMDREYYIEESLRQLNDGITYKKLK
;
A
#
# COMPACT_ATOMS: atom_id res chain seq x y z
N ARG A 1 -46.06 -34.39 -32.52
CA ARG A 1 -44.66 -34.79 -32.76
C ARG A 1 -43.84 -33.83 -31.92
N VAL A 2 -43.41 -34.34 -30.77
CA VAL A 2 -42.67 -33.74 -29.64
C VAL A 2 -42.15 -32.30 -29.77
N ASP A 3 -42.63 -31.45 -28.86
CA ASP A 3 -41.96 -30.25 -28.39
C ASP A 3 -40.77 -30.64 -27.49
N THR A 4 -39.65 -29.93 -27.60
CA THR A 4 -38.60 -29.94 -26.57
C THR A 4 -38.31 -28.50 -26.18
N ILE A 5 -38.44 -28.25 -24.87
CA ILE A 5 -38.32 -26.97 -24.20
C ILE A 5 -36.90 -26.87 -23.64
N GLY A 6 -36.27 -25.71 -23.84
CA GLY A 6 -35.42 -25.07 -22.84
C GLY A 6 -33.95 -25.48 -22.75
N GLU A 7 -33.07 -24.52 -23.03
CA GLU A 7 -32.00 -24.17 -22.10
C GLU A 7 -31.62 -22.69 -22.27
N LEU A 8 -31.77 -21.96 -21.17
CA LEU A 8 -31.34 -20.57 -20.99
C LEU A 8 -29.83 -20.55 -20.74
N GLY A 9 -29.08 -20.00 -21.68
CA GLY A 9 -27.65 -19.71 -21.52
C GLY A 9 -27.37 -18.29 -22.00
N GLY A 10 -27.61 -17.31 -21.14
CA GLY A 10 -27.23 -15.93 -21.40
C GLY A 10 -25.71 -15.78 -21.26
N ASP A 11 -25.00 -15.75 -22.38
CA ASP A 11 -23.60 -15.34 -22.42
C ASP A 11 -23.51 -13.84 -22.15
N VAL A 12 -23.46 -13.48 -20.87
CA VAL A 12 -22.98 -12.17 -20.43
C VAL A 12 -21.48 -12.15 -20.74
N GLN A 13 -21.16 -11.70 -21.95
CA GLN A 13 -19.80 -11.45 -22.38
C GLN A 13 -19.25 -10.31 -21.51
N SER A 14 -18.57 -10.68 -20.41
CA SER A 14 -17.85 -9.75 -19.56
C SER A 14 -16.75 -9.11 -20.41
N LYS A 15 -17.00 -7.87 -20.84
CA LYS A 15 -16.01 -7.02 -21.49
C LYS A 15 -14.96 -6.66 -20.45
N ALA A 16 -14.00 -7.56 -20.23
CA ALA A 16 -12.78 -7.25 -19.51
C ALA A 16 -12.07 -6.13 -20.29
N HIS A 17 -12.14 -4.91 -19.77
CA HIS A 17 -11.36 -3.80 -20.31
C HIS A 17 -9.88 -4.16 -20.14
N ASN A 18 -9.21 -4.43 -21.27
CA ASN A 18 -7.79 -4.78 -21.34
C ASN A 18 -6.95 -3.62 -20.78
N LEU A 19 -6.57 -3.71 -19.50
CA LEU A 19 -5.61 -2.83 -18.86
C LEU A 19 -4.17 -3.25 -19.22
N THR A 20 -3.84 -3.29 -20.50
CA THR A 20 -2.45 -3.50 -20.97
C THR A 20 -2.16 -2.79 -22.29
N SER A 21 -2.60 -1.55 -22.48
CA SER A 21 -2.04 -0.75 -23.59
C SER A 21 -0.74 -0.07 -23.18
N LEU A 22 0.21 -0.85 -22.64
CA LEU A 22 1.59 -0.40 -22.57
C LEU A 22 2.20 -0.54 -23.96
N ARG A 23 2.91 0.50 -24.41
CA ARG A 23 3.64 0.47 -25.67
C ARG A 23 4.57 -0.75 -25.69
N LYS A 24 4.60 -1.47 -26.82
CA LYS A 24 5.54 -2.58 -27.02
C LYS A 24 6.95 -2.11 -26.67
N LYS A 25 7.71 -2.96 -25.98
CA LYS A 25 9.10 -2.67 -25.62
C LYS A 25 9.89 -2.27 -26.87
N SER A 26 10.66 -1.20 -26.77
CA SER A 26 11.53 -0.74 -27.85
C SER A 26 12.55 -1.83 -28.18
N THR A 27 12.79 -2.08 -29.46
CA THR A 27 13.88 -2.94 -29.94
C THR A 27 15.14 -2.13 -30.27
N PHE A 28 15.15 -0.83 -29.96
CA PHE A 28 16.31 0.02 -30.21
C PHE A 28 17.49 -0.39 -29.32
N PHE A 29 18.53 -0.91 -29.97
CA PHE A 29 19.86 -1.10 -29.39
C PHE A 29 20.83 -0.25 -30.21
N PRO A 30 21.62 0.63 -29.58
CA PRO A 30 22.69 1.34 -30.27
C PRO A 30 23.60 0.37 -31.06
N LYS A 31 24.04 0.77 -32.26
CA LYS A 31 24.91 -0.10 -33.08
C LYS A 31 26.23 -0.35 -32.33
N GLY A 32 26.64 -1.61 -32.24
CA GLY A 32 27.91 -2.01 -31.61
C GLY A 32 27.88 -2.18 -30.08
N CYS A 33 26.73 -1.99 -29.42
CA CYS A 33 26.63 -2.10 -27.95
C CYS A 33 26.16 -3.48 -27.45
N LYS A 34 25.95 -4.48 -28.32
CA LYS A 34 25.64 -5.84 -27.88
C LYS A 34 26.95 -6.61 -27.66
N THR A 35 27.43 -6.61 -26.43
CA THR A 35 28.59 -7.40 -26.02
C THR A 35 28.12 -8.58 -25.16
N LYS A 36 28.83 -9.72 -25.24
CA LYS A 36 28.56 -10.89 -24.40
C LYS A 36 28.58 -10.57 -22.89
N SER A 37 29.37 -9.57 -22.50
CA SER A 37 29.43 -9.09 -21.11
C SER A 37 28.14 -8.41 -20.66
N MET A 38 27.45 -7.67 -21.54
CA MET A 38 26.17 -7.05 -21.23
C MET A 38 25.06 -8.09 -21.11
N ASP A 39 25.04 -9.08 -22.01
CA ASP A 39 24.08 -10.19 -21.94
C ASP A 39 24.26 -11.00 -20.64
N ALA A 40 25.52 -11.32 -20.29
CA ALA A 40 25.83 -12.00 -19.03
C ALA A 40 25.42 -11.18 -17.81
N PHE A 41 25.67 -9.86 -17.83
CA PHE A 41 25.25 -8.98 -16.74
C PHE A 41 23.72 -8.93 -16.61
N GLU A 42 23.00 -8.78 -17.72
CA GLU A 42 21.53 -8.82 -17.73
C GLU A 42 21.02 -10.13 -17.13
N GLU A 43 21.57 -11.27 -17.55
CA GLU A 43 21.17 -12.58 -17.05
C GLU A 43 21.43 -12.73 -15.54
N LEU A 44 22.60 -12.29 -15.06
CA LEU A 44 22.95 -12.32 -13.64
C LEU A 44 22.01 -11.44 -12.81
N VAL A 45 21.72 -10.22 -13.26
CA VAL A 45 20.82 -9.30 -12.56
C VAL A 45 19.41 -9.87 -12.51
N MET A 46 18.89 -10.39 -13.63
CA MET A 46 17.54 -10.95 -13.67
C MET A 46 17.41 -12.17 -12.76
N ARG A 47 18.42 -13.06 -12.77
CA ARG A 47 18.49 -14.22 -11.87
C ARG A 47 18.51 -13.80 -10.40
N GLU A 48 19.26 -12.75 -10.07
CA GLU A 48 19.34 -12.23 -8.70
C GLU A 48 18.02 -11.60 -8.24
N VAL A 49 17.34 -10.83 -9.11
CA VAL A 49 16.01 -10.28 -8.82
C VAL A 49 15.00 -11.39 -8.58
N GLU A 50 15.02 -12.45 -9.38
CA GLU A 50 14.19 -13.62 -9.16
C GLU A 50 14.51 -14.33 -7.84
N ARG A 51 15.80 -14.43 -7.49
CA ARG A 51 16.24 -14.99 -6.21
C ARG A 51 15.69 -14.17 -5.04
N ILE A 52 15.81 -12.85 -5.08
CA ILE A 52 15.28 -11.95 -4.04
C ILE A 52 13.76 -12.09 -3.91
N LYS A 53 13.03 -12.22 -5.03
CA LYS A 53 11.57 -12.46 -4.99
C LYS A 53 11.20 -13.78 -4.30
N ARG A 54 12.08 -14.78 -4.31
CA ARG A 54 11.92 -16.07 -3.64
C ARG A 54 12.38 -16.05 -2.18
N ILE A 55 13.21 -15.09 -1.77
CA ILE A 55 13.53 -14.90 -0.36
C ILE A 55 12.23 -14.55 0.34
N ASP A 56 11.90 -15.32 1.36
CA ASP A 56 10.67 -15.16 2.12
C ASP A 56 10.57 -13.71 2.64
N LYS A 57 9.60 -12.97 2.11
CA LYS A 57 9.29 -11.61 2.53
C LYS A 57 8.69 -11.56 3.93
N ASN A 58 8.35 -12.72 4.48
CA ASN A 58 7.69 -12.86 5.77
C ASN A 58 8.67 -12.96 6.95
N ARG A 59 9.93 -12.54 6.75
CA ARG A 59 10.84 -12.34 7.87
C ARG A 59 10.30 -11.19 8.72
N MET A 60 9.80 -11.52 9.90
CA MET A 60 9.45 -10.53 10.90
C MET A 60 10.71 -9.72 11.23
N ASN A 61 10.66 -8.42 10.95
CA ASN A 61 11.70 -7.46 11.29
C ASN A 61 11.62 -7.00 12.76
N LEU A 62 10.57 -7.43 13.46
CA LEU A 62 10.34 -7.15 14.87
C LEU A 62 10.56 -8.42 15.67
N ASN A 63 11.27 -8.30 16.78
CA ASN A 63 11.35 -9.36 17.77
C ASN A 63 10.01 -9.48 18.55
N LYS A 64 9.89 -10.50 19.39
CA LYS A 64 8.64 -10.76 20.14
C LYS A 64 8.30 -9.64 21.12
N GLU A 65 9.30 -9.05 21.76
CA GLU A 65 9.13 -7.98 22.75
C GLU A 65 8.64 -6.70 22.06
N GLU A 66 9.16 -6.36 20.89
CA GLU A 66 8.72 -5.22 20.09
C GLU A 66 7.29 -5.39 19.59
N GLN A 67 6.92 -6.60 19.15
CA GLN A 67 5.54 -6.90 18.76
C GLN A 67 4.57 -6.77 19.93
N GLN A 68 4.97 -7.27 21.10
CA GLN A 68 4.19 -7.13 22.32
C GLN A 68 4.06 -5.65 22.71
N ALA A 69 5.16 -4.89 22.69
CA ALA A 69 5.15 -3.48 22.98
C ALA A 69 4.21 -2.69 22.06
N LEU A 70 4.15 -3.03 20.77
CA LEU A 70 3.19 -2.43 19.83
C LEU A 70 1.75 -2.84 20.12
N ALA A 71 1.52 -4.09 20.52
CA ALA A 71 0.19 -4.56 20.93
C ALA A 71 -0.29 -3.84 22.19
N ASP A 72 0.57 -3.73 23.20
CA ASP A 72 0.32 -3.01 24.45
C ASP A 72 0.06 -1.53 24.19
N LEU A 73 0.89 -0.89 23.34
CA LEU A 73 0.73 0.51 22.94
C LEU A 73 -0.60 0.74 22.21
N ARG A 74 -1.03 -0.19 21.36
CA ARG A 74 -2.32 -0.12 20.66
C ARG A 74 -3.51 -0.24 21.62
N GLU A 75 -3.36 -1.01 22.69
CA GLU A 75 -4.42 -1.26 23.67
C GLU A 75 -4.47 -0.20 24.79
N ASN A 76 -3.42 0.61 24.91
CA ASN A 76 -3.31 1.67 25.90
C ASN A 76 -4.36 2.78 25.69
N LYS A 77 -5.30 2.88 26.63
CA LYS A 77 -6.39 3.87 26.68
C LYS A 77 -6.04 5.17 27.39
N GLU A 78 -4.77 5.39 27.72
CA GLU A 78 -4.26 6.65 28.30
C GLU A 78 -3.56 7.53 27.26
N VAL A 79 -3.17 6.98 26.11
CA VAL A 79 -2.53 7.74 25.02
C VAL A 79 -3.38 7.83 23.75
N VAL A 80 -3.22 8.93 23.02
CA VAL A 80 -3.83 9.18 21.71
C VAL A 80 -2.72 9.20 20.66
N ILE A 81 -2.89 8.39 19.61
CA ILE A 81 -1.96 8.30 18.47
C ILE A 81 -2.67 8.86 17.23
N LYS A 82 -2.06 9.86 16.59
CA LYS A 82 -2.58 10.48 15.37
C LYS A 82 -1.47 10.71 14.34
N PRO A 83 -1.79 10.77 13.04
CA PRO A 83 -0.84 11.28 12.05
C PRO A 83 -0.43 12.71 12.39
N ALA A 84 0.84 13.04 12.22
CA ALA A 84 1.27 14.42 12.32
C ALA A 84 0.70 15.25 11.16
N ASP A 85 0.34 16.50 11.44
CA ASP A 85 -0.16 17.44 10.43
C ASP A 85 0.86 17.70 9.31
N LYS A 86 2.17 17.67 9.65
CA LYS A 86 3.29 17.80 8.71
C LYS A 86 3.85 16.41 8.37
N GLY A 87 4.28 16.25 7.12
CA GLY A 87 4.47 14.94 6.48
C GLY A 87 5.36 13.94 7.22
N GLY A 88 4.89 12.69 7.26
CA GLY A 88 5.65 11.48 7.63
C GLY A 88 5.74 11.15 9.11
N GLY A 89 5.25 12.03 10.00
CA GLY A 89 5.33 11.83 11.44
C GLY A 89 4.09 11.21 12.09
N ILE A 90 4.25 10.80 13.34
CA ILE A 90 3.16 10.42 14.25
C ILE A 90 3.21 11.34 15.48
N VAL A 91 2.04 11.64 16.03
CA VAL A 91 1.88 12.38 17.28
C VAL A 91 1.38 11.41 18.34
N LEU A 92 2.09 11.35 19.46
CA LEU A 92 1.72 10.62 20.66
C LEU A 92 1.44 11.64 21.76
N MET A 93 0.22 11.62 22.30
CA MET A 93 -0.20 12.54 23.35
C MET A 93 -0.89 11.80 24.47
N ASP A 94 -0.75 12.30 25.70
CA ASP A 94 -1.64 11.94 26.79
C ASP A 94 -3.09 12.28 26.42
N ARG A 95 -4.03 11.42 26.77
CA ARG A 95 -5.43 11.52 26.37
C ARG A 95 -6.16 12.64 27.07
N GLU A 96 -5.94 12.82 28.36
CA GLU A 96 -6.59 13.89 29.13
C GLU A 96 -6.12 15.23 28.59
N TYR A 97 -4.81 15.40 28.45
CA TYR A 97 -4.23 16.61 27.86
C TYR A 97 -4.75 16.87 26.43
N TYR A 98 -4.83 15.84 25.58
CA TYR A 98 -5.36 15.98 24.23
C TYR A 98 -6.81 16.49 24.21
N ILE A 99 -7.65 15.98 25.12
CA ILE A 99 -9.06 16.40 25.23
C ILE A 99 -9.15 17.84 25.74
N GLU A 100 -8.43 18.17 26.81
CA GLU A 100 -8.42 19.51 27.40
C GLU A 100 -7.97 20.55 26.37
N GLU A 101 -6.87 20.27 25.67
CA GLU A 101 -6.31 21.17 24.67
C GLU A 101 -7.25 21.34 23.47
N SER A 102 -7.91 20.26 23.04
CA SER A 102 -8.93 20.31 21.99
C SER A 102 -10.11 21.20 22.40
N LEU A 103 -10.62 21.05 23.62
CA LEU A 103 -11.72 21.87 24.14
C LEU A 103 -11.31 23.33 24.30
N ARG A 104 -10.08 23.58 24.79
CA ARG A 104 -9.52 24.93 24.91
C ARG A 104 -9.52 25.65 23.56
N GLN A 105 -9.08 24.98 22.49
CA GLN A 105 -9.06 25.54 21.14
C GLN A 105 -10.47 25.72 20.55
N LEU A 106 -11.37 24.76 20.72
CA LEU A 106 -12.73 24.86 20.19
C LEU A 106 -13.58 25.93 20.88
N ASN A 107 -13.26 26.26 22.13
CA ASN A 107 -13.90 27.33 22.88
C ASN A 107 -13.31 28.73 22.59
N ASP A 108 -12.25 28.81 21.78
CA ASP A 108 -11.69 30.09 21.35
C ASP A 108 -12.61 30.78 20.33
N GLY A 109 -13.45 31.68 20.84
CA GLY A 109 -14.35 32.51 20.04
C GLY A 109 -13.68 33.68 19.32
N ILE A 110 -12.38 33.92 19.54
CA ILE A 110 -11.60 34.93 18.81
C ILE A 110 -11.14 34.36 17.47
N THR A 111 -10.64 33.12 17.49
CA THR A 111 -10.11 32.45 16.29
C THR A 111 -11.19 31.68 15.53
N TYR A 112 -12.11 31.00 16.23
CA TYR A 112 -13.10 30.10 15.63
C TYR A 112 -14.54 30.57 15.83
N LYS A 113 -15.43 30.20 14.89
CA LYS A 113 -16.87 30.51 14.95
C LYS A 113 -17.70 29.24 14.84
N LYS A 114 -18.69 29.09 15.72
CA LYS A 114 -19.63 27.97 15.70
C LYS A 114 -20.43 27.97 14.40
N LEU A 115 -20.50 26.81 13.75
CA LEU A 115 -21.35 26.59 12.58
C LEU A 115 -22.83 26.70 13.00
N LYS A 116 -23.65 27.29 12.12
CA LYS A 116 -25.09 27.46 12.32
C LYS A 116 -25.85 26.22 11.88
#